data_AF-V6IAJ4-F1
#
_entry.id   AF-V6IAJ4-F1
#
_cell.length_a   1.000
_cell.length_b   1.000
_cell.length_c   1.000
_cell.angle_alpha   90.00
_cell.angle_beta   90.00
_cell.angle_gamma   90.00
#
_symmetry.space_group_name_H-M   'P 1'
#
loop_
_entity.id
_entity.type
_entity.pdbx_description
1 polymer ?
#
loop_
_entity_poly.entity_id
_entity_poly.type
_entity_poly.pdbx_seq_one_letter_code
_entity_poly.pdbx_strand_id
1 'polypeptide(L)'
;MSFPQKPLKSCVSPVLRRQCKNDLEERARLNAQPPKVHEVSQSFYFWGIVPREYQIDATGYCPNGIKEVRQYSTFLDFIYEQLTLGIYSPRTLNLICYN
;
A
#
# COMPACT_ATOMS: atom_id res chain seq x y z
N MET A 1 2.15 7.13 -2.78
CA MET A 1 2.93 7.60 -1.61
C MET A 1 3.74 6.44 -1.05
N SER A 2 4.98 6.67 -0.60
CA SER A 2 5.81 5.65 0.04
C SER A 2 5.81 5.87 1.56
N PHE A 3 5.77 4.78 2.32
CA PHE A 3 5.73 4.82 3.78
C PHE A 3 7.04 4.30 4.38
N PRO A 4 7.58 4.95 5.43
CA PRO A 4 8.79 4.49 6.09
C PRO A 4 8.54 3.19 6.85
N GLN A 5 9.51 2.28 6.80
CA GLN A 5 9.50 1.04 7.57
C GLN A 5 9.58 1.32 9.07
N LYS A 6 8.80 0.60 9.88
CA LYS A 6 8.95 0.62 11.34
C LYS A 6 10.35 0.13 11.75
N PRO A 7 10.98 0.76 12.76
CA PRO A 7 12.28 0.34 13.28
C PRO A 7 12.18 -1.01 14.01
N LEU A 8 13.22 -1.82 13.91
CA LEU A 8 13.28 -3.12 14.57
C LEU A 8 13.51 -2.94 16.07
N LYS A 9 12.79 -3.72 16.89
CA LYS A 9 12.91 -3.70 18.36
C LYS A 9 14.34 -4.02 18.84
N SER A 10 15.04 -4.91 18.13
CA SER A 10 16.42 -5.29 18.44
C SER A 10 17.43 -4.15 18.24
N CYS A 11 17.11 -3.17 17.38
CA CYS A 11 17.96 -2.01 17.11
C CYS A 11 17.74 -0.84 18.08
N VAL A 12 16.73 -0.90 18.95
CA VAL A 12 16.46 0.14 19.96
C VAL A 12 17.34 -0.06 21.20
N SER A 13 17.67 -1.30 21.55
CA SER A 13 18.51 -1.61 22.71
C SER A 13 20.00 -1.68 22.33
N PRO A 14 20.89 -0.96 23.03
CA PRO A 14 22.33 -1.02 22.78
C PRO A 14 22.93 -2.40 23.07
N VAL A 15 22.27 -3.22 23.89
CA VAL A 15 22.70 -4.58 24.26
C VAL A 15 22.55 -5.56 23.10
N LEU A 16 21.52 -5.38 22.26
CA LEU A 16 21.21 -6.29 21.13
C LEU A 16 21.89 -5.88 19.81
N ARG A 17 22.97 -5.09 19.84
CA ARG A 17 23.61 -4.56 18.62
C ARG A 17 24.00 -5.64 17.60
N ARG A 18 24.43 -6.82 18.05
CA ARG A 18 24.74 -7.97 17.17
C ARG A 18 23.48 -8.53 16.52
N GLN A 19 22.40 -8.67 17.29
CA GLN A 19 21.13 -9.21 16.81
C GLN A 19 20.43 -8.24 15.85
N CYS A 20 20.48 -6.93 16.13
CA CYS A 20 20.05 -5.88 15.21
C CYS A 20 20.74 -6.00 13.84
N LYS A 21 22.04 -6.29 13.79
CA LYS A 21 22.77 -6.45 12.53
C LYS A 21 22.26 -7.66 11.72
N ASN A 22 22.03 -8.79 12.40
CA ASN A 22 21.51 -9.99 11.76
C ASN A 22 20.08 -9.77 11.23
N ASP A 23 19.20 -9.16 12.04
CA ASP A 23 17.82 -8.91 11.64
C ASP A 23 17.73 -7.89 10.50
N LEU A 24 18.64 -6.91 10.45
CA LEU A 24 18.76 -5.96 9.33
C LEU A 24 19.14 -6.67 8.03
N GLU A 25 20.09 -7.60 8.10
CA GLU A 25 20.54 -8.37 6.94
C GLU A 25 19.45 -9.32 6.45
N GLU A 26 18.74 -9.99 7.37
CA GLU A 26 17.59 -10.83 7.03
C GLU A 26 16.48 -10.02 6.37
N ARG A 27 16.17 -8.83 6.89
CA ARG A 27 15.21 -7.90 6.28
C ARG A 27 15.66 -7.44 4.89
N ALA A 28 16.95 -7.18 4.69
CA ALA A 28 17.49 -6.84 3.37
C ALA A 28 17.29 -8.00 2.37
N ARG A 29 17.47 -9.25 2.81
CA ARG A 29 17.21 -10.45 1.98
C ARG A 29 15.73 -10.62 1.66
N LEU A 30 14.83 -10.37 2.61
CA LEU A 30 13.38 -10.41 2.38
C LEU A 30 12.92 -9.30 1.43
N ASN A 31 13.43 -8.08 1.60
CA ASN A 31 13.12 -6.95 0.70
C ASN A 31 13.68 -7.12 -0.72
N ALA A 32 14.68 -7.99 -0.92
CA ALA A 32 15.19 -8.32 -2.24
C ALA A 32 14.23 -9.22 -3.04
N GLN A 33 13.31 -9.90 -2.37
CA GLN A 33 12.24 -10.65 -3.03
C GLN A 33 11.17 -9.70 -3.57
N PRO A 34 10.48 -10.06 -4.67
CA PRO A 34 9.41 -9.23 -5.21
C PRO A 34 8.32 -9.05 -4.14
N PRO A 35 7.97 -7.79 -3.80
CA PRO A 35 6.97 -7.52 -2.78
C PRO A 35 5.60 -8.03 -3.22
N LYS A 36 4.80 -8.53 -2.27
CA LYS A 36 3.42 -8.92 -2.53
C LYS A 36 2.58 -7.69 -2.87
N VAL A 37 1.95 -7.71 -4.04
CA VAL A 37 1.04 -6.64 -4.50
C VAL A 37 -0.38 -7.08 -4.24
N HIS A 38 -1.13 -6.26 -3.50
CA HIS A 38 -2.56 -6.44 -3.30
C HIS A 38 -3.31 -5.34 -4.05
N GLU A 39 -4.13 -5.76 -5.01
CA GLU A 39 -4.99 -4.84 -5.77
C GLU A 39 -6.34 -4.74 -5.07
N VAL A 40 -6.77 -3.52 -4.77
CA VAL A 40 -8.08 -3.22 -4.19
C VAL A 40 -8.81 -2.26 -5.13
N SER A 41 -9.90 -2.72 -5.73
CA SER A 41 -10.77 -1.89 -6.55
C SER A 41 -11.65 -0.99 -5.66
N GLN A 42 -11.61 0.31 -5.88
CA GLN A 42 -12.42 1.30 -5.18
C GLN A 42 -13.36 2.00 -6.16
N SER A 43 -14.66 1.75 -6.04
CA SER A 43 -15.67 2.49 -6.82
C SER A 43 -15.97 3.82 -6.15
N PHE A 44 -15.72 4.92 -6.86
CA PHE A 44 -16.20 6.24 -6.48
C PHE A 44 -17.38 6.64 -7.36
N TYR A 45 -18.22 7.52 -6.84
CA TYR A 45 -19.44 8.03 -7.43
C TYR A 45 -19.44 9.56 -7.38
N PHE A 46 -20.22 10.18 -8.27
CA PHE A 46 -20.38 11.63 -8.38
C PHE A 46 -19.03 12.38 -8.45
N TRP A 47 -18.27 12.20 -9.52
CA TRP A 47 -16.97 12.84 -9.76
C TRP A 47 -15.94 12.62 -8.64
N GLY A 48 -16.09 11.53 -7.89
CA GLY A 48 -15.21 11.24 -6.74
C GLY A 48 -15.66 11.86 -5.42
N ILE A 49 -16.87 12.40 -5.31
CA ILE A 49 -17.40 13.01 -4.07
C ILE A 49 -17.85 11.94 -3.07
N VAL A 50 -18.34 10.80 -3.56
CA VAL A 50 -18.90 9.73 -2.73
C VAL A 50 -18.20 8.41 -3.05
N PRO A 51 -17.70 7.63 -2.08
CA PRO A 51 -17.58 7.94 -0.66
C PRO A 51 -16.45 8.93 -0.35
N ARG A 52 -16.66 9.80 0.65
CA ARG A 52 -15.66 10.82 1.07
C ARG A 52 -14.38 10.22 1.66
N GLU A 53 -14.48 9.02 2.22
CA GLU A 53 -13.34 8.35 2.84
C GLU A 53 -13.42 6.84 2.59
N TYR A 54 -12.38 6.28 1.98
CA TYR A 54 -12.25 4.84 1.77
C TYR A 54 -11.21 4.32 2.75
N GLN A 55 -11.65 3.89 3.93
CA GLN A 55 -10.76 3.35 4.94
C GLN A 55 -10.41 1.90 4.60
N ILE A 56 -9.19 1.70 4.12
CA ILE A 56 -8.62 0.36 3.93
C ILE A 56 -7.73 0.07 5.13
N ASP A 57 -8.07 -0.96 5.90
CA ASP A 57 -7.19 -1.46 6.95
C ASP A 57 -6.00 -2.17 6.32
N ALA A 58 -4.95 -1.39 6.05
CA ALA A 58 -3.74 -1.89 5.44
C ALA A 58 -2.99 -2.90 6.34
N THR A 59 -3.30 -2.95 7.64
CA THR A 59 -2.74 -3.93 8.58
C THR A 59 -3.29 -5.34 8.31
N GLY A 60 -4.53 -5.43 7.82
CA GLY A 60 -5.15 -6.70 7.42
C GLY A 60 -4.57 -7.27 6.10
N TYR A 61 -4.07 -6.41 5.22
CA TYR A 61 -3.46 -6.83 3.94
C TYR A 61 -1.94 -7.01 4.03
N CYS A 62 -1.25 -6.16 4.79
CA CYS A 62 0.21 -6.14 4.91
C CYS A 62 0.64 -6.20 6.39
N PRO A 63 0.87 -7.39 6.98
CA PRO A 63 1.28 -7.51 8.38
C PRO A 63 2.68 -6.91 8.65
N ASN A 64 3.57 -6.92 7.64
CA ASN A 64 4.94 -6.42 7.73
C ASN A 64 5.07 -4.91 7.42
N GLY A 65 3.95 -4.24 7.16
CA GLY A 65 3.88 -2.83 6.81
C GLY A 65 3.81 -2.58 5.31
N ILE A 66 3.30 -1.39 4.97
CA ILE A 66 3.12 -0.95 3.59
C ILE A 66 4.41 -0.30 3.12
N LYS A 67 4.91 -0.71 1.95
CA LYS A 67 6.04 -0.06 1.27
C LYS A 67 5.57 1.15 0.49
N GLU A 68 4.58 0.91 -0.37
CA GLU A 68 4.07 1.90 -1.29
C GLU A 68 2.58 1.69 -1.52
N VAL A 69 1.88 2.81 -1.67
CA VAL A 69 0.48 2.84 -2.12
C VAL A 69 0.45 3.58 -3.45
N ARG A 70 0.00 2.90 -4.50
CA ARG A 70 -0.14 3.45 -5.84
C ARG A 70 -1.59 3.39 -6.25
N GLN A 71 -2.23 4.54 -6.31
CA GLN A 71 -3.56 4.68 -6.89
C GLN A 71 -3.42 5.05 -8.37
N TYR A 72 -4.19 4.39 -9.23
CA TYR A 72 -4.24 4.69 -10.65
C TYR A 72 -5.67 4.62 -11.16
N SER A 73 -5.93 5.44 -12.18
CA SER A 73 -7.14 5.40 -13.00
C SER A 73 -6.72 4.94 -14.39
N THR A 74 -7.46 4.01 -14.96
CA THR A 74 -7.25 3.50 -16.32
C THR A 74 -8.03 4.33 -17.35
N PHE A 75 -7.70 4.16 -18.62
CA PHE A 75 -8.42 4.84 -19.71
C PHE A 75 -9.90 4.44 -19.78
N LEU A 76 -10.23 3.19 -19.45
CA LEU A 76 -11.61 2.72 -19.39
C LEU A 76 -12.40 3.46 -18.32
N ASP A 77 -11.79 3.71 -17.15
CA ASP A 77 -12.42 4.44 -16.05
C ASP A 77 -12.85 5.85 -16.50
N PHE A 78 -12.02 6.50 -17.32
CA PHE A 78 -12.34 7.80 -17.90
C PHE A 78 -13.53 7.72 -18.88
N ILE A 79 -13.59 6.69 -19.72
CA ILE A 79 -14.75 6.47 -20.62
C ILE A 79 -16.02 6.23 -19.80
N TYR A 80 -15.94 5.44 -18.74
CA TYR A 80 -17.08 5.19 -17.85
C TYR A 80 -17.54 6.47 -17.14
N GLU A 81 -16.62 7.33 -16.69
CA GLU A 81 -16.97 8.65 -16.17
C GLU A 81 -17.72 9.48 -17.20
N GLN A 82 -17.20 9.61 -18.44
CA GLN A 82 -17.86 10.43 -19.45
C GLN A 82 -19.25 9.90 -19.84
N LEU A 83 -19.38 8.58 -19.99
CA LEU A 83 -20.66 7.94 -20.32
C LEU A 83 -21.70 8.12 -19.21
N THR A 84 -21.25 8.06 -17.95
CA THR A 84 -22.13 8.21 -16.78
C THR A 84 -22.27 9.66 -16.32
N LEU A 85 -21.81 10.65 -17.11
CA LEU A 85 -21.79 12.07 -16.73
C LEU A 85 -21.08 12.33 -15.39
N GLY A 86 -20.10 11.50 -15.08
CA GLY A 86 -19.32 11.48 -13.84
C GLY A 86 -20.05 10.84 -12.67
N ILE A 87 -21.16 10.12 -12.86
CA ILE A 87 -21.84 9.43 -11.75
C ILE A 87 -20.99 8.26 -11.25
N TYR A 88 -20.17 7.62 -12.08
CA TYR A 88 -19.33 6.48 -11.71
C TYR A 88 -17.87 6.65 -12.15
N SER A 89 -16.96 6.62 -11.17
CA SER A 89 -15.52 6.82 -11.29
C SER A 89 -14.77 5.71 -10.55
N PRO A 90 -14.61 4.52 -11.16
CA PRO A 90 -13.81 3.46 -10.56
C PRO A 90 -12.33 3.88 -10.52
N ARG A 91 -11.66 3.60 -9.40
CA ARG A 91 -10.21 3.76 -9.23
C ARG A 91 -9.63 2.48 -8.66
N THR A 92 -8.39 2.17 -9.01
CA THR A 92 -7.70 0.98 -8.46
C THR A 92 -6.58 1.41 -7.53
N LEU A 93 -6.49 0.74 -6.39
CA LEU A 93 -5.48 0.97 -5.36
C LEU A 93 -4.57 -0.25 -5.27
N ASN A 94 -3.31 -0.08 -5.67
CA ASN A 94 -2.28 -1.10 -5.46
C ASN A 94 -1.53 -0.83 -4.16
N LEU A 95 -1.66 -1.78 -3.25
CA LEU A 95 -0.93 -1.85 -1.99
C LEU A 95 0.29 -2.72 -2.21
N ILE A 96 1.48 -2.13 -2.14
CA ILE A 96 2.74 -2.87 -2.22
C ILE A 96 3.21 -3.07 -0.78
N CYS A 97 3.18 -4.32 -0.30
CA CYS A 97 3.62 -4.67 1.04
C CYS A 97 5.14 -4.83 1.11
N TYR A 98 5.72 -4.67 2.29
CA TYR A 98 7.01 -5.30 2.58
C TYR A 98 6.85 -6.80 2.76
N ASN A 99 7.86 -7.56 2.36
CA ASN A 99 7.90 -9.01 2.52
C ASN A 99 8.34 -9.38 3.94
#